data_AF-A0A0Q8FEP0-F1
#
_entry.id   AF-A0A0Q8FEP0-F1
#
_cell.length_a   1.000
_cell.length_b   1.000
_cell.length_c   1.000
_cell.angle_alpha   90.00
_cell.angle_beta   90.00
_cell.angle_gamma   90.00
#
_symmetry.space_group_name_H-M   'P 1'
#
loop_
_entity.id
_entity.type
_entity.pdbx_description
1 polymer ?
#
loop_
_entity_poly.entity_id
_entity_poly.type
_entity_poly.pdbx_seq_one_letter_code
_entity_poly.pdbx_strand_id
1 'polypeptide(L)'
;MNQREQLTAMRVIARGFACLRMLVLLLAFGLLSPIVHAGEDMSAPKLLVFIGRLAEVRELKTDCGKGCWNFDSGYQLRYSVLQTLSGDTSGGEESFHFFGHYGLPSFTHYDTALLFVFKDEKTSVMARYLAFPVARTIDRGWAFCGDPYPEDLSRSNRPAFHRVEFDEPVVPSSITAGYREDVSWSGWIEGMKPGRKRCRKAALVDDLAAYFQSRAEPGYNRVYLFSDPE
;
A
#
# COMPACT_ATOMS: atom_id res chain seq x y z
N MET A 1 -20.28 -32.05 102.16
CA MET A 1 -20.52 -32.96 101.02
C MET A 1 -21.59 -32.30 100.14
N ASN A 2 -21.44 -32.08 98.84
CA ASN A 2 -20.47 -32.55 97.88
C ASN A 2 -20.32 -31.47 96.78
N GLN A 3 -19.08 -31.20 96.42
CA GLN A 3 -18.64 -30.12 95.54
C GLN A 3 -18.77 -30.52 94.06
N ARG A 4 -19.95 -31.01 93.64
CA ARG A 4 -20.16 -31.58 92.30
C ARG A 4 -21.50 -31.30 91.62
N GLU A 5 -22.36 -30.43 92.15
CA GLU A 5 -23.68 -30.16 91.56
C GLU A 5 -24.04 -28.68 91.37
N GLN A 6 -23.05 -27.79 91.17
CA GLN A 6 -23.30 -26.38 90.81
C GLN A 6 -22.51 -25.88 89.59
N LEU A 7 -22.15 -26.78 88.67
CA LEU A 7 -21.44 -26.45 87.42
C LEU A 7 -22.25 -26.74 86.17
N THR A 8 -23.51 -26.28 86.10
CA THR A 8 -24.20 -26.15 84.80
C THR A 8 -25.25 -25.04 84.77
N ALA A 9 -25.02 -23.95 85.49
CA ALA A 9 -25.81 -22.73 85.39
C ALA A 9 -24.85 -21.54 85.26
N MET A 10 -24.36 -21.29 84.04
CA MET A 10 -23.71 -20.05 83.57
C MET A 10 -23.11 -20.28 82.17
N ARG A 11 -23.96 -20.52 81.15
CA ARG A 11 -23.58 -20.19 79.77
C ARG A 11 -23.91 -18.73 79.53
N VAL A 12 -23.00 -17.93 80.06
CA VAL A 12 -22.84 -16.50 79.86
C VAL A 12 -22.63 -16.21 78.36
N ILE A 13 -23.49 -15.33 77.87
CA ILE A 13 -23.30 -14.32 76.83
C ILE A 13 -21.81 -14.02 76.59
N ALA A 14 -21.27 -14.38 75.42
CA ALA A 14 -20.16 -13.67 74.74
C ALA A 14 -19.61 -14.47 73.56
N ARG A 15 -20.29 -14.44 72.41
CA ARG A 15 -19.70 -14.63 71.07
C ARG A 15 -20.63 -13.90 70.08
N GLY A 16 -20.49 -12.59 69.82
CA GLY A 16 -19.24 -11.85 69.66
C GLY A 16 -18.70 -12.12 68.26
N PHE A 17 -19.33 -11.47 67.26
CA PHE A 17 -18.81 -11.15 65.94
C PHE A 17 -17.53 -11.88 65.51
N ALA A 18 -17.66 -13.02 64.84
CA ALA A 18 -16.58 -13.58 64.05
C ALA A 18 -17.14 -14.39 62.89
N CYS A 19 -16.61 -14.09 61.70
CA CYS A 19 -16.84 -14.81 60.45
C CYS A 19 -18.12 -14.57 59.65
N LEU A 20 -18.66 -13.33 59.67
CA LEU A 20 -19.20 -12.73 58.45
C LEU A 20 -18.09 -11.91 57.74
N ARG A 21 -16.97 -12.57 57.45
CA ARG A 21 -15.84 -12.02 56.68
C ARG A 21 -15.27 -13.05 55.70
N MET A 22 -16.03 -14.09 55.40
CA MET A 22 -15.64 -15.16 54.47
C MET A 22 -16.73 -15.39 53.41
N LEU A 23 -17.37 -14.31 52.95
CA LEU A 23 -18.22 -14.33 51.75
C LEU A 23 -18.14 -13.03 50.94
N VAL A 24 -17.07 -12.26 51.10
CA VAL A 24 -16.78 -11.08 50.27
C VAL A 24 -15.40 -11.17 49.59
N LEU A 25 -14.64 -12.24 49.87
CA LEU A 25 -13.29 -12.46 49.30
C LEU A 25 -13.24 -13.52 48.19
N LEU A 26 -14.40 -13.91 47.64
CA LEU A 26 -14.52 -14.75 46.44
C LEU A 26 -15.25 -14.04 45.28
N LEU A 27 -15.29 -12.70 45.31
CA LEU A 27 -15.77 -11.85 44.22
C LEU A 27 -14.69 -10.86 43.72
N ALA A 28 -13.42 -11.07 44.10
CA ALA A 28 -12.30 -10.22 43.67
C ALA A 28 -11.33 -10.91 42.68
N PHE A 29 -11.56 -12.19 42.33
CA PHE A 29 -10.68 -12.97 41.46
C PHE A 29 -11.34 -13.40 40.13
N GLY A 30 -12.45 -12.76 39.74
CA GLY A 30 -13.25 -13.14 38.57
C GLY A 30 -13.22 -12.15 37.39
N LEU A 31 -12.27 -11.20 37.36
CA LEU A 31 -12.16 -10.21 36.28
C LEU A 31 -10.72 -10.00 35.78
N LEU A 32 -9.86 -11.01 35.89
CA LEU A 32 -8.69 -11.09 35.02
C LEU A 32 -9.14 -11.76 33.73
N SER A 33 -9.96 -11.05 32.94
CA SER A 33 -10.11 -11.38 31.53
C SER A 33 -8.69 -11.42 30.97
N PRO A 34 -8.25 -12.51 30.30
CA PRO A 34 -7.05 -12.43 29.52
C PRO A 34 -7.26 -11.23 28.58
N ILE A 35 -6.37 -10.24 28.68
CA ILE A 35 -6.29 -9.20 27.67
C ILE A 35 -5.89 -9.97 26.42
N VAL A 36 -6.88 -10.41 25.66
CA VAL A 36 -6.73 -10.82 24.28
C VAL A 36 -6.25 -9.54 23.63
N HIS A 37 -4.94 -9.39 23.57
CA HIS A 37 -4.33 -8.45 22.66
C HIS A 37 -4.80 -8.95 21.31
N ALA A 38 -5.82 -8.29 20.77
CA ALA A 38 -6.08 -8.34 19.35
C ALA A 38 -4.77 -7.86 18.73
N GLY A 39 -3.91 -8.81 18.36
CA GLY A 39 -2.84 -8.49 17.43
C GLY A 39 -3.55 -7.81 16.28
N GLU A 40 -3.15 -6.57 15.95
CA GLU A 40 -3.52 -5.97 14.68
C GLU A 40 -3.27 -7.06 13.64
N ASP A 41 -4.35 -7.56 13.02
CA ASP A 41 -4.26 -8.52 11.94
C ASP A 41 -3.52 -7.79 10.83
N MET A 42 -2.20 -7.93 10.80
CA MET A 42 -1.33 -7.38 9.77
C MET A 42 -1.57 -8.21 8.50
N SER A 43 -2.79 -8.13 7.98
CA SER A 43 -3.13 -8.73 6.70
C SER A 43 -2.19 -8.15 5.65
N ALA A 44 -1.63 -9.02 4.82
CA ALA A 44 -0.69 -8.58 3.79
C ALA A 44 -1.36 -7.49 2.92
N PRO A 45 -0.61 -6.43 2.55
CA PRO A 45 -1.18 -5.32 1.79
C PRO A 45 -1.76 -5.83 0.47
N LYS A 46 -2.96 -5.37 0.12
CA LYS A 46 -3.68 -5.81 -1.08
C LYS A 46 -3.18 -5.05 -2.30
N LEU A 47 -2.90 -5.76 -3.38
CA LEU A 47 -2.50 -5.12 -4.64
C LEU A 47 -3.72 -4.68 -5.45
N LEU A 48 -3.77 -3.41 -5.78
CA LEU A 48 -4.70 -2.78 -6.72
C LEU A 48 -3.96 -2.51 -8.03
N VAL A 49 -4.54 -2.93 -9.16
CA VAL A 49 -4.02 -2.68 -10.51
C VAL A 49 -5.08 -1.97 -11.33
N PHE A 50 -4.76 -0.78 -11.84
CA PHE A 50 -5.73 0.05 -12.54
C PHE A 50 -5.07 0.98 -13.57
N ILE A 51 -5.88 1.43 -14.53
CA ILE A 51 -5.56 2.56 -15.40
C ILE A 51 -6.19 3.79 -14.79
N GLY A 52 -5.38 4.83 -14.58
CA GLY A 52 -5.83 6.11 -14.04
C GLY A 52 -5.47 7.27 -14.95
N ARG A 53 -6.21 8.38 -14.80
CA ARG A 53 -5.82 9.71 -15.28
C ARG A 53 -5.22 10.52 -14.13
N LEU A 54 -4.03 11.08 -14.32
CA LEU A 54 -3.36 11.91 -13.31
C LEU A 54 -4.23 13.14 -13.00
N ALA A 55 -4.49 13.36 -11.71
CA ALA A 55 -5.32 14.45 -11.22
C ALA A 55 -4.54 15.44 -10.35
N GLU A 56 -3.58 14.97 -9.54
CA GLU A 56 -2.74 15.83 -8.71
C GLU A 56 -1.37 15.18 -8.45
N VAL A 57 -0.34 16.02 -8.39
CA VAL A 57 0.98 15.70 -7.83
C VAL A 57 1.23 16.66 -6.68
N ARG A 58 1.56 16.12 -5.50
CA ARG A 58 1.97 16.91 -4.34
C ARG A 58 3.29 16.40 -3.79
N GLU A 59 4.27 17.29 -3.71
CA GLU A 59 5.54 16.98 -3.06
C GLU A 59 5.36 16.68 -1.57
N LEU A 60 6.12 15.70 -1.09
CA LEU A 60 6.18 15.29 0.30
C LEU A 60 7.59 15.55 0.83
N LYS A 61 7.68 15.84 2.13
CA LYS A 61 8.96 15.82 2.83
C LYS A 61 9.52 14.40 2.83
N THR A 62 10.82 14.29 2.59
CA THR A 62 11.53 13.01 2.55
C THR A 62 12.39 12.73 3.79
N ASP A 63 12.57 13.72 4.66
CA ASP A 63 13.27 13.54 5.93
C ASP A 63 12.46 12.62 6.86
N CYS A 64 13.06 11.48 7.20
CA CYS A 64 12.49 10.49 8.13
C CYS A 64 13.23 10.45 9.48
N GLY A 65 14.14 11.38 9.75
CA GLY A 65 14.86 11.48 11.02
C GLY A 65 16.13 10.63 11.13
N LYS A 66 16.62 10.43 12.36
CA LYS A 66 17.85 9.66 12.60
C LYS A 66 17.62 8.16 12.38
N GLY A 67 18.57 7.51 11.71
CA GLY A 67 18.56 6.06 11.50
C GLY A 67 17.82 5.60 10.23
N CYS A 68 17.44 6.52 9.34
CA CYS A 68 16.77 6.17 8.08
C CYS A 68 17.58 6.62 6.86
N TRP A 69 17.44 5.89 5.75
CA TRP A 69 17.90 6.33 4.44
C TRP A 69 16.85 7.26 3.83
N ASN A 70 17.21 8.54 3.70
CA ASN A 70 16.34 9.52 3.06
C ASN A 70 16.28 9.27 1.55
N PHE A 71 15.09 9.39 0.99
CA PHE A 71 14.91 9.55 -0.45
C PHE A 71 15.16 11.01 -0.83
N ASP A 72 15.65 11.24 -2.04
CA ASP A 72 15.84 12.59 -2.55
C ASP A 72 14.51 13.21 -3.00
N SER A 73 13.48 12.38 -3.20
CA SER A 73 12.17 12.83 -3.66
C SER A 73 11.03 12.00 -3.08
N GLY A 74 9.92 12.67 -2.78
CA GLY A 74 8.70 12.08 -2.26
C GLY A 74 7.49 12.79 -2.82
N TYR A 75 6.48 12.03 -3.24
CA TYR A 75 5.26 12.57 -3.84
C TYR A 75 4.04 11.80 -3.36
N GLN A 76 2.94 12.52 -3.12
CA GLN A 76 1.60 11.95 -3.15
C GLN A 76 1.03 12.18 -4.55
N LEU A 77 0.63 11.10 -5.19
CA LEU A 77 0.01 11.12 -6.50
C LEU A 77 -1.48 10.82 -6.32
N ARG A 78 -2.35 11.58 -7.00
CA ARG A 78 -3.78 11.30 -7.09
C ARG A 78 -4.17 11.06 -8.54
N TYR A 79 -4.92 9.99 -8.77
CA TYR A 79 -5.40 9.58 -10.08
C TYR A 79 -6.91 9.33 -10.04
N SER A 80 -7.64 9.82 -11.04
CA SER A 80 -9.01 9.37 -11.28
C SER A 80 -8.98 8.01 -11.98
N VAL A 81 -9.67 7.01 -11.42
CA VAL A 81 -9.69 5.64 -11.93
C VAL A 81 -10.52 5.59 -13.22
N LEU A 82 -9.92 5.11 -14.30
CA LEU A 82 -10.59 4.90 -15.59
C LEU A 82 -11.03 3.45 -15.78
N GLN A 83 -10.21 2.50 -15.33
CA GLN A 83 -10.47 1.07 -15.45
C GLN A 83 -9.70 0.31 -14.37
N THR A 84 -10.41 -0.50 -13.58
CA THR A 84 -9.81 -1.43 -12.62
C THR A 84 -9.55 -2.77 -13.31
N LEU A 85 -8.35 -3.34 -13.12
CA LEU A 85 -7.95 -4.63 -13.68
C LEU A 85 -7.88 -5.72 -12.60
N SER A 86 -7.46 -5.36 -11.39
CA SER A 86 -7.40 -6.27 -10.25
C SER A 86 -7.48 -5.50 -8.93
N GLY A 87 -8.07 -6.12 -7.90
CA GLY A 87 -8.28 -5.50 -6.59
C GLY A 87 -9.55 -4.62 -6.52
N ASP A 88 -9.83 -4.11 -5.33
CA ASP A 88 -11.00 -3.27 -5.05
C ASP A 88 -10.60 -1.80 -5.01
N THR A 89 -11.38 -0.96 -5.68
CA THR A 89 -11.26 0.52 -5.60
C THR A 89 -12.35 1.05 -4.69
N SER A 90 -12.00 1.94 -3.75
CA SER A 90 -12.97 2.52 -2.82
C SER A 90 -13.70 3.75 -3.38
N GLY A 91 -13.43 4.13 -4.63
CA GLY A 91 -14.04 5.28 -5.29
C GLY A 91 -13.54 5.48 -6.72
N GLY A 92 -13.94 6.60 -7.33
CA GLY A 92 -13.47 7.00 -8.67
C GLY A 92 -12.08 7.65 -8.68
N GLU A 93 -11.40 7.75 -7.54
CA GLU A 93 -10.05 8.29 -7.41
C GLU A 93 -9.22 7.47 -6.43
N GLU A 94 -7.91 7.41 -6.67
CA GLU A 94 -6.94 6.71 -5.84
C GLU A 94 -5.75 7.63 -5.55
N SER A 95 -5.34 7.67 -4.28
CA SER A 95 -4.17 8.43 -3.82
C SER A 95 -3.15 7.49 -3.20
N PHE A 96 -1.88 7.64 -3.57
CA PHE A 96 -0.80 6.80 -3.08
C PHE A 96 0.52 7.58 -3.03
N HIS A 97 1.47 7.06 -2.25
CA HIS A 97 2.78 7.68 -2.12
C HIS A 97 3.82 7.01 -3.02
N PHE A 98 4.76 7.82 -3.48
CA PHE A 98 5.99 7.40 -4.13
C PHE A 98 7.17 8.08 -3.43
N PHE A 99 8.23 7.32 -3.18
CA PHE A 99 9.51 7.83 -2.71
C PHE A 99 10.63 7.23 -3.55
N GLY A 100 11.61 8.05 -3.95
CA GLY A 100 12.69 7.63 -4.84
C GLY A 100 13.85 8.63 -4.91
N HIS A 101 14.91 8.25 -5.63
CA HIS A 101 16.14 9.04 -5.78
C HIS A 101 16.23 9.83 -7.09
N TYR A 102 15.21 9.72 -7.96
CA TYR A 102 15.28 10.20 -9.35
C TYR A 102 14.19 11.22 -9.67
N GLY A 103 13.82 12.06 -8.70
CA GLY A 103 12.82 13.08 -8.92
C GLY A 103 11.42 12.50 -9.12
N LEU A 104 10.61 13.23 -9.89
CA LEU A 104 9.25 12.86 -10.22
C LEU A 104 9.23 11.63 -11.17
N PRO A 105 8.41 10.60 -10.92
CA PRO A 105 8.39 9.42 -11.78
C PRO A 105 7.99 9.76 -13.22
N SER A 106 8.72 9.20 -14.19
CA SER A 106 8.55 9.55 -15.61
C SER A 106 7.15 9.31 -16.17
N PHE A 107 6.41 8.30 -15.68
CA PHE A 107 5.05 8.02 -16.12
C PHE A 107 4.07 9.16 -15.79
N THR A 108 4.39 10.04 -14.82
CA THR A 108 3.55 11.19 -14.45
C THR A 108 3.61 12.33 -15.46
N HIS A 109 4.56 12.30 -16.40
CA HIS A 109 4.59 13.22 -17.54
C HIS A 109 3.54 12.88 -18.59
N TYR A 110 2.71 11.86 -18.37
CA TYR A 110 1.61 11.46 -19.22
C TYR A 110 0.30 11.52 -18.45
N ASP A 111 -0.78 11.90 -19.14
CA ASP A 111 -2.09 12.02 -18.49
C ASP A 111 -2.60 10.69 -17.97
N THR A 112 -2.26 9.57 -18.61
CA THR A 112 -2.77 8.24 -18.25
C THR A 112 -1.66 7.23 -18.04
N ALA A 113 -1.81 6.43 -16.98
CA ALA A 113 -0.85 5.39 -16.62
C ALA A 113 -1.57 4.12 -16.14
N LEU A 114 -0.98 2.97 -16.44
CA LEU A 114 -1.21 1.71 -15.75
C LEU A 114 -0.40 1.74 -14.45
N LEU A 115 -1.08 1.54 -13.33
CA LEU A 115 -0.56 1.69 -11.98
C LEU A 115 -0.78 0.41 -11.17
N PHE A 116 0.22 0.10 -10.35
CA PHE A 116 0.21 -1.00 -9.40
C PHE A 116 0.39 -0.38 -8.01
N VAL A 117 -0.61 -0.52 -7.13
CA VAL A 117 -0.66 0.16 -5.84
C VAL A 117 -0.97 -0.85 -4.75
N PHE A 118 -0.09 -0.95 -3.77
CA PHE A 118 -0.36 -1.71 -2.55
C PHE A 118 -1.20 -0.86 -1.60
N LYS A 119 -2.36 -1.39 -1.24
CA LYS A 119 -3.35 -0.80 -0.34
C LYS A 119 -3.15 -1.38 1.05
N ASP A 120 -2.95 -0.49 2.01
CA ASP A 120 -3.02 -0.75 3.45
C ASP A 120 -4.01 0.27 4.07
N GLU A 121 -4.54 -0.03 5.25
CA GLU A 121 -5.52 0.79 5.96
C GLU A 121 -4.99 2.21 6.22
N LYS A 122 -3.68 2.32 6.48
CA LYS A 122 -3.04 3.57 6.88
C LYS A 122 -2.42 4.33 5.70
N THR A 123 -1.84 3.64 4.72
CA THR A 123 -1.14 4.29 3.59
C THR A 123 -1.11 3.38 2.37
N SER A 124 -1.47 3.93 1.22
CA SER A 124 -1.28 3.25 -0.07
C SER A 124 0.04 3.67 -0.72
N VAL A 125 0.77 2.72 -1.29
CA VAL A 125 2.05 3.00 -1.96
C VAL A 125 2.11 2.39 -3.36
N MET A 126 2.85 3.05 -4.24
CA MET A 126 3.12 2.51 -5.56
C MET A 126 4.02 1.27 -5.46
N ALA A 127 3.78 0.26 -6.28
CA ALA A 127 4.69 -0.86 -6.44
C ALA A 127 6.04 -0.39 -7.01
N ARG A 128 7.12 -1.04 -6.57
CA ARG A 128 8.49 -0.66 -6.93
C ARG A 128 8.71 -0.79 -8.43
N TYR A 129 9.04 0.32 -9.10
CA TYR A 129 9.33 0.40 -10.55
C TYR A 129 8.21 -0.11 -11.47
N LEU A 130 6.97 -0.20 -10.99
CA LEU A 130 5.85 -0.74 -11.77
C LEU A 130 4.77 0.30 -12.00
N ALA A 131 4.99 1.09 -13.04
CA ALA A 131 3.99 1.98 -13.63
C ALA A 131 4.36 2.24 -15.09
N PHE A 132 3.35 2.28 -15.96
CA PHE A 132 3.56 2.41 -17.40
C PHE A 132 2.69 3.55 -17.92
N PRO A 133 3.23 4.55 -18.62
CA PRO A 133 2.38 5.49 -19.35
C PRO A 133 1.63 4.74 -20.43
N VAL A 134 0.31 4.93 -20.52
CA VAL A 134 -0.52 4.21 -21.50
C VAL A 134 -1.41 5.18 -22.24
N ALA A 135 -1.76 4.83 -23.47
CA ALA A 135 -2.74 5.57 -24.25
C ALA A 135 -3.80 4.62 -24.80
N ARG A 136 -4.99 5.17 -25.05
CA ARG A 136 -6.11 4.42 -25.60
C ARG A 136 -5.86 4.08 -27.08
N THR A 137 -6.12 2.83 -27.46
CA THR A 137 -6.00 2.34 -28.84
C THR A 137 -7.31 2.56 -29.61
N ILE A 138 -7.24 2.54 -30.95
CA ILE A 138 -8.44 2.60 -31.82
C ILE A 138 -9.42 1.45 -31.55
N ASP A 139 -8.91 0.31 -31.09
CA ASP A 139 -9.70 -0.86 -30.70
C ASP A 139 -10.29 -0.71 -29.27
N ARG A 140 -10.22 0.49 -28.70
CA ARG A 140 -10.70 0.89 -27.36
C ARG A 140 -10.00 0.22 -26.18
N GLY A 141 -8.90 -0.50 -26.43
CA GLY A 141 -8.00 -1.01 -25.40
C GLY A 141 -7.01 0.06 -24.92
N TRP A 142 -6.05 -0.36 -24.11
CA TRP A 142 -4.94 0.49 -23.65
C TRP A 142 -3.61 -0.19 -23.95
N ALA A 143 -2.62 0.60 -24.32
CA ALA A 143 -1.28 0.08 -24.60
C ALA A 143 -0.17 1.03 -24.18
N PHE A 144 0.94 0.45 -23.77
CA PHE A 144 2.24 1.10 -23.72
C PHE A 144 2.94 0.84 -25.05
N CYS A 145 3.40 1.89 -25.73
CA CYS A 145 4.31 1.73 -26.84
C CYS A 145 5.73 1.62 -26.30
N GLY A 146 6.51 0.62 -26.71
CA GLY A 146 7.87 0.39 -26.23
C GLY A 146 8.10 -1.05 -25.75
N ASP A 147 9.34 -1.33 -25.37
CA ASP A 147 9.70 -2.58 -24.68
C ASP A 147 9.62 -2.32 -23.16
N PRO A 148 8.62 -2.86 -22.45
CA PRO A 148 8.48 -2.70 -21.00
C PRO A 148 9.40 -3.68 -20.23
N TYR A 149 10.28 -4.39 -20.92
CA TYR A 149 11.19 -5.39 -20.34
C TYR A 149 12.67 -5.09 -20.69
N PRO A 150 13.17 -3.85 -20.55
CA PRO A 150 14.50 -3.50 -21.05
C PRO A 150 15.62 -4.23 -20.32
N GLU A 151 15.44 -4.52 -19.03
CA GLU A 151 16.45 -5.16 -18.18
C GLU A 151 16.34 -6.68 -18.16
N ASP A 152 15.22 -7.24 -18.59
CA ASP A 152 14.92 -8.63 -18.28
C ASP A 152 15.86 -9.63 -18.99
N LEU A 153 16.56 -9.32 -20.09
CA LEU A 153 17.39 -10.24 -20.94
C LEU A 153 16.81 -11.62 -21.35
N SER A 154 16.04 -12.32 -20.52
CA SER A 154 15.39 -13.59 -20.78
C SER A 154 14.17 -13.35 -21.68
N ARG A 155 14.17 -13.94 -22.87
CA ARG A 155 13.03 -13.79 -23.79
C ARG A 155 11.91 -14.79 -23.48
N SER A 156 12.21 -15.83 -22.72
CA SER A 156 11.23 -16.83 -22.30
C SER A 156 10.24 -16.20 -21.32
N ASN A 157 8.95 -16.24 -21.67
CA ASN A 157 7.80 -15.77 -20.87
C ASN A 157 7.43 -14.29 -21.00
N ARG A 158 8.07 -13.51 -21.88
CA ARG A 158 7.58 -12.15 -22.17
C ARG A 158 6.28 -12.20 -22.99
N PRO A 159 5.28 -11.38 -22.65
CA PRO A 159 4.14 -11.16 -23.53
C PRO A 159 4.56 -10.70 -24.93
N ALA A 160 3.74 -11.03 -25.91
CA ALA A 160 3.99 -10.67 -27.30
C ALA A 160 3.90 -9.15 -27.50
N PHE A 161 4.68 -8.66 -28.46
CA PHE A 161 4.51 -7.29 -28.94
C PHE A 161 3.44 -7.20 -30.02
N HIS A 162 2.67 -6.14 -29.96
CA HIS A 162 1.57 -5.86 -30.87
C HIS A 162 1.86 -4.63 -31.71
N ARG A 163 1.23 -4.58 -32.89
CA ARG A 163 1.12 -3.33 -33.66
C ARG A 163 -0.19 -2.68 -33.26
N VAL A 164 -0.13 -1.42 -32.82
CA VAL A 164 -1.31 -0.67 -32.40
C VAL A 164 -1.31 0.71 -33.01
N GLU A 165 -2.51 1.25 -33.19
CA GLU A 165 -2.76 2.65 -33.47
C GLU A 165 -3.52 3.24 -32.27
N PHE A 166 -3.07 4.40 -31.81
CA PHE A 166 -3.71 5.14 -30.73
C PHE A 166 -4.85 5.97 -31.28
N ASP A 167 -5.95 6.00 -30.53
CA ASP A 167 -7.17 6.76 -30.87
C ASP A 167 -6.84 8.25 -31.03
N GLU A 168 -6.10 8.77 -30.05
CA GLU A 168 -5.54 10.11 -30.04
C GLU A 168 -4.00 10.07 -29.97
N PRO A 169 -3.30 11.14 -30.40
CA PRO A 169 -1.86 11.24 -30.17
C PRO A 169 -1.55 11.12 -28.67
N VAL A 170 -0.44 10.48 -28.33
CA VAL A 170 0.04 10.49 -26.93
C VAL A 170 0.26 11.94 -26.47
N VAL A 171 -0.37 12.32 -25.37
CA VAL A 171 -0.31 13.67 -24.81
C VAL A 171 0.53 13.71 -23.53
N PRO A 172 1.37 14.74 -23.35
CA PRO A 172 2.02 14.98 -22.07
C PRO A 172 1.00 15.50 -21.07
N SER A 173 1.22 15.26 -19.78
CA SER A 173 0.34 15.79 -18.76
C SER A 173 0.57 17.29 -18.55
N SER A 174 -0.52 18.04 -18.51
CA SER A 174 -0.48 19.45 -18.11
C SER A 174 -0.24 19.64 -16.62
N ILE A 175 -0.57 18.63 -15.79
CA ILE A 175 -0.41 18.67 -14.32
C ILE A 175 1.06 18.79 -13.92
N THR A 176 1.94 18.15 -14.70
CA THR A 176 3.37 18.13 -14.43
C THR A 176 4.16 19.14 -15.27
N ALA A 177 3.47 20.07 -15.94
CA ALA A 177 4.10 21.14 -16.69
C ALA A 177 4.96 22.02 -15.74
N GLY A 178 6.28 21.95 -15.90
CA GLY A 178 7.24 22.69 -15.07
C GLY A 178 8.05 21.84 -14.08
N TYR A 179 7.67 20.57 -13.88
CA TYR A 179 8.55 19.61 -13.22
C TYR A 179 9.72 19.28 -14.16
N ARG A 180 10.95 19.30 -13.64
CA ARG A 180 12.11 18.88 -14.42
C ARG A 180 12.09 17.37 -14.57
N GLU A 181 12.25 16.89 -15.81
CA GLU A 181 12.58 15.49 -16.05
C GLU A 181 14.00 15.25 -15.50
N ASP A 182 14.12 14.50 -14.40
CA ASP A 182 15.43 14.03 -13.96
C ASP A 182 15.82 12.81 -14.83
N VAL A 183 16.86 13.03 -15.63
CA VAL A 183 17.05 12.45 -16.97
C VAL A 183 17.57 10.99 -17.01
N SER A 184 17.49 10.19 -15.95
CA SER A 184 18.24 8.92 -15.93
C SER A 184 17.53 7.69 -16.52
N TRP A 185 16.23 7.74 -16.84
CA TRP A 185 15.46 6.59 -17.35
C TRP A 185 14.92 6.81 -18.78
N SER A 186 15.76 7.38 -19.64
CA SER A 186 15.45 7.74 -21.04
C SER A 186 14.94 6.58 -21.90
N GLY A 187 15.25 5.32 -21.57
CA GLY A 187 14.81 4.14 -22.33
C GLY A 187 13.30 3.86 -22.27
N TRP A 188 12.63 4.16 -21.16
CA TRP A 188 11.19 3.89 -20.97
C TRP A 188 10.30 4.94 -21.62
N ILE A 189 10.79 6.19 -21.69
CA ILE A 189 10.09 7.34 -22.27
C ILE A 189 10.10 7.25 -23.81
N GLU A 190 11.12 6.63 -24.41
CA GLU A 190 11.25 6.52 -25.87
C GLU A 190 10.03 5.91 -26.56
N GLY A 191 9.39 4.96 -25.87
CA GLY A 191 8.25 4.26 -26.38
C GLY A 191 7.00 5.14 -26.51
N MET A 192 6.75 6.00 -25.51
CA MET A 192 5.55 6.83 -25.40
C MET A 192 5.75 8.29 -25.84
N LYS A 193 6.67 8.58 -26.78
CA LYS A 193 6.91 9.96 -27.26
C LYS A 193 5.61 10.73 -27.60
N PRO A 194 5.44 11.98 -27.09
CA PRO A 194 4.29 12.82 -27.41
C PRO A 194 4.02 12.96 -28.92
N GLY A 195 2.74 13.07 -29.30
CA GLY A 195 2.31 13.16 -30.69
C GLY A 195 2.29 11.82 -31.45
N ARG A 196 2.81 10.73 -30.86
CA ARG A 196 2.80 9.41 -31.49
C ARG A 196 1.37 8.89 -31.64
N LYS A 197 1.02 8.48 -32.86
CA LYS A 197 -0.24 7.76 -33.17
C LYS A 197 -0.06 6.28 -33.44
N ARG A 198 1.13 5.81 -33.85
CA ARG A 198 1.36 4.42 -34.27
C ARG A 198 2.53 3.80 -33.53
N CYS A 199 2.37 2.54 -33.13
CA CYS A 199 3.40 1.77 -32.49
C CYS A 199 3.52 0.38 -33.11
N ARG A 200 4.74 -0.04 -33.44
CA ARG A 200 5.02 -1.37 -34.00
C ARG A 200 5.39 -2.42 -32.94
N LYS A 201 5.72 -1.95 -31.74
CA LYS A 201 6.14 -2.76 -30.59
C LYS A 201 5.42 -2.21 -29.36
N ALA A 202 4.16 -2.56 -29.22
CA ALA A 202 3.36 -2.18 -28.06
C ALA A 202 3.08 -3.38 -27.18
N ALA A 203 3.00 -3.14 -25.87
CA ALA A 203 2.47 -4.08 -24.90
C ALA A 203 1.04 -3.65 -24.54
N LEU A 204 0.10 -4.59 -24.62
CA LEU A 204 -1.27 -4.34 -24.19
C LEU A 204 -1.33 -4.29 -22.67
N VAL A 205 -2.22 -3.49 -22.12
CA VAL A 205 -2.33 -3.34 -20.66
C VAL A 205 -2.67 -4.66 -19.96
N ASP A 206 -3.55 -5.49 -20.53
CA ASP A 206 -3.89 -6.78 -19.92
C ASP A 206 -2.67 -7.72 -19.86
N ASP A 207 -1.83 -7.70 -20.89
CA ASP A 207 -0.57 -8.45 -20.95
C ASP A 207 0.43 -7.96 -19.89
N LEU A 208 0.56 -6.63 -19.74
CA LEU A 208 1.41 -6.01 -18.72
C LEU A 208 0.91 -6.36 -17.31
N ALA A 209 -0.40 -6.22 -17.06
CA ALA A 209 -1.01 -6.53 -15.78
C ALA A 209 -0.79 -7.99 -15.41
N ALA A 210 -1.09 -8.92 -16.31
CA ALA A 210 -0.88 -10.35 -16.10
C ALA A 210 0.60 -10.70 -15.82
N TYR A 211 1.53 -10.07 -16.53
CA TYR A 211 2.97 -10.33 -16.35
C TYR A 211 3.50 -9.79 -15.01
N PHE A 212 3.17 -8.54 -14.66
CA PHE A 212 3.79 -7.84 -13.54
C PHE A 212 3.06 -8.04 -12.21
N GLN A 213 1.77 -8.38 -12.20
CA GLN A 213 1.01 -8.50 -10.96
C GLN A 213 1.63 -9.51 -9.98
N SER A 214 2.10 -10.66 -10.45
CA SER A 214 2.75 -11.68 -9.60
C SER A 214 4.19 -11.35 -9.20
N ARG A 215 4.77 -10.31 -9.81
CA ARG A 215 6.14 -9.83 -9.59
C ARG A 215 6.17 -8.50 -8.84
N ALA A 216 5.00 -7.95 -8.53
CA ALA A 216 4.90 -6.67 -7.88
C ALA A 216 5.38 -6.78 -6.44
N GLU A 217 6.25 -5.85 -6.08
CA GLU A 217 6.74 -5.67 -4.72
C GLU A 217 6.25 -4.30 -4.23
N PRO A 218 5.83 -4.16 -2.95
CA PRO A 218 5.50 -2.86 -2.41
C PRO A 218 6.69 -1.92 -2.56
N GLY A 219 6.42 -0.71 -3.02
CA GLY A 219 7.42 0.34 -3.03
C GLY A 219 7.78 0.77 -1.61
N TYR A 220 8.66 1.75 -1.52
CA TYR A 220 9.16 2.21 -0.24
C TYR A 220 8.10 3.04 0.50
N ASN A 221 7.68 2.58 1.68
CA ASN A 221 6.70 3.27 2.54
C ASN A 221 7.28 4.48 3.31
N ARG A 222 8.33 5.13 2.75
CA ARG A 222 9.24 6.16 3.31
C ARG A 222 10.63 5.66 3.71
N VAL A 223 10.83 4.39 4.10
CA VAL A 223 12.09 3.98 4.78
C VAL A 223 12.44 2.50 4.53
N TYR A 224 13.72 2.21 4.31
CA TYR A 224 14.35 0.94 4.72
C TYR A 224 14.58 1.02 6.23
N LEU A 225 13.68 0.46 7.04
CA LEU A 225 14.00 0.26 8.45
C LEU A 225 14.89 -0.98 8.51
N PHE A 226 16.17 -0.81 8.85
CA PHE A 226 16.83 -1.89 9.57
C PHE A 226 16.06 -1.99 10.88
N SER A 227 15.18 -2.96 11.00
CA SER A 227 14.87 -3.47 12.32
C SER A 227 16.19 -3.97 12.88
N ASP A 228 16.87 -3.14 13.66
CA ASP A 228 17.78 -3.68 14.66
C ASP A 228 16.89 -4.52 15.59
N PRO A 229 17.11 -5.83 15.70
CA PRO A 229 16.52 -6.57 16.80
C PRO A 229 17.22 -6.06 18.07
N GLU A 230 16.48 -5.31 18.89
CA GLU A 230 16.86 -5.17 20.31
C GLU A 230 16.84 -6.54 21.01
#